data_AF-A0A2G2HFP1-F1
#
_entry.id   AF-A0A2G2HFP1-F1
#
_cell.length_a   1.000
_cell.length_b   1.000
_cell.length_c   1.000
_cell.angle_alpha   90.00
_cell.angle_beta   90.00
_cell.angle_gamma   90.00
#
_symmetry.space_group_name_H-M   'P 1'
#
loop_
_entity.id
_entity.type
_entity.pdbx_description
1 polymer ?
#
loop_
_entity_poly.entity_id
_entity_poly.type
_entity_poly.pdbx_seq_one_letter_code
_entity_poly.pdbx_strand_id
1 'polypeptide(L)'
;MNYELLDEAQKITIKKELEEAASKLGGVNFFLQMIEDVREEKPKALLNKSATFHYSKGKITWTKSIFKDTLAVLFDAIRNEERNGDILKGIETKLYKATMNMMRTLKPVSITIVPKDGTEFYLDILDTSEPKKTKVSLMFKTIFFYNVDFAKTVLLGK
;
A
#
# COMPACT_ATOMS: atom_id res chain seq x y z
N MET A 1 -3.02 6.12 -9.85
CA MET A 1 -3.46 5.05 -10.78
C MET A 1 -4.87 5.33 -11.30
N ASN A 2 -5.11 5.21 -12.60
CA ASN A 2 -6.46 5.36 -13.18
C ASN A 2 -7.07 3.96 -13.38
N TYR A 3 -8.02 3.59 -12.52
CA TYR A 3 -8.68 2.28 -12.56
C TYR A 3 -9.34 2.01 -13.92
N GLU A 4 -9.88 3.05 -14.56
CA GLU A 4 -10.61 2.88 -15.82
C GLU A 4 -9.74 2.43 -16.99
N LEU A 5 -8.43 2.69 -16.93
CA LEU A 5 -7.47 2.32 -17.96
C LEU A 5 -6.92 0.89 -17.80
N LEU A 6 -7.35 0.15 -16.78
CA LEU A 6 -6.95 -1.23 -16.56
C LEU A 6 -7.76 -2.19 -17.43
N ASP A 7 -7.12 -3.29 -17.81
CA ASP A 7 -7.84 -4.38 -18.48
C ASP A 7 -8.82 -5.08 -17.53
N GLU A 8 -9.80 -5.80 -18.08
CA GLU A 8 -10.84 -6.45 -17.29
C GLU A 8 -10.29 -7.46 -16.29
N ALA A 9 -9.24 -8.19 -16.65
CA ALA A 9 -8.62 -9.18 -15.78
C ALA A 9 -7.97 -8.52 -14.55
N GLN A 10 -7.28 -7.39 -14.76
CA GLN A 10 -6.73 -6.55 -13.70
C GLN A 10 -7.85 -5.98 -12.83
N LYS A 11 -8.92 -5.42 -13.43
CA LYS A 11 -10.06 -4.87 -12.70
C LYS A 11 -10.70 -5.91 -11.77
N ILE A 12 -10.90 -7.14 -12.27
CA ILE A 12 -11.45 -8.27 -11.49
C ILE A 12 -10.51 -8.67 -10.36
N THR A 13 -9.22 -8.82 -10.65
CA THR A 13 -8.21 -9.25 -9.67
C THR A 13 -8.14 -8.26 -8.50
N ILE A 14 -8.02 -6.97 -8.81
CA ILE A 14 -7.93 -5.91 -7.82
C ILE A 14 -9.20 -5.83 -6.98
N LYS A 15 -10.37 -5.91 -7.63
CA LYS A 15 -11.64 -5.90 -6.92
C LYS A 15 -11.74 -7.05 -5.93
N LYS A 16 -11.38 -8.26 -6.36
CA LYS A 16 -11.38 -9.44 -5.50
C LYS A 16 -10.44 -9.28 -4.29
N GLU A 17 -9.22 -8.80 -4.48
CA GLU A 17 -8.27 -8.56 -3.38
C GLU A 17 -8.82 -7.56 -2.36
N LEU A 18 -9.44 -6.47 -2.83
CA LEU A 18 -10.05 -5.45 -1.97
C LEU A 18 -11.30 -5.98 -1.25
N GLU A 19 -12.13 -6.78 -1.92
CA GLU A 19 -13.30 -7.42 -1.30
C GLU A 19 -12.89 -8.43 -0.23
N GLU A 20 -11.85 -9.24 -0.49
CA GLU A 20 -11.28 -10.16 0.48
C GLU A 20 -10.74 -9.42 1.71
N ALA A 21 -9.94 -8.36 1.51
CA ALA A 21 -9.46 -7.53 2.61
C ALA A 21 -10.61 -6.88 3.39
N ALA A 22 -11.62 -6.36 2.70
CA ALA A 22 -12.79 -5.76 3.32
C ALA A 22 -13.59 -6.77 4.15
N SER A 23 -13.80 -7.99 3.65
CA SER A 23 -14.49 -9.05 4.38
C SER A 23 -13.81 -9.39 5.71
N LYS A 24 -12.47 -9.42 5.73
CA LYS A 24 -11.67 -9.70 6.93
C LYS A 24 -11.79 -8.61 7.99
N LEU A 25 -12.09 -7.37 7.58
CA LEU A 25 -12.32 -6.22 8.46
C LEU A 25 -13.78 -6.05 8.91
N GLY A 26 -14.69 -6.92 8.47
CA GLY A 26 -16.13 -6.81 8.77
C GLY A 26 -16.96 -6.09 7.70
N GLY A 27 -16.37 -5.76 6.54
CA GLY A 27 -17.07 -5.26 5.35
C GLY A 27 -16.46 -4.01 4.74
N VAL A 28 -17.01 -3.60 3.58
CA VAL A 28 -16.50 -2.47 2.77
C VAL A 28 -16.43 -1.16 3.56
N ASN A 29 -17.46 -0.86 4.37
CA ASN A 29 -17.48 0.37 5.16
C ASN A 29 -16.32 0.43 6.18
N PHE A 30 -15.98 -0.71 6.81
CA PHE A 30 -14.86 -0.79 7.74
C PHE A 30 -13.51 -0.61 7.04
N PHE A 31 -13.36 -1.19 5.85
CA PHE A 31 -12.16 -0.99 5.03
C PHE A 31 -11.99 0.46 4.59
N LEU A 32 -13.07 1.11 4.10
CA LEU A 32 -13.02 2.51 3.70
C LEU A 32 -12.74 3.43 4.89
N GLN A 33 -13.34 3.18 6.05
CA GLN A 33 -13.06 3.94 7.26
C GLN A 33 -11.59 3.79 7.70
N MET A 34 -11.02 2.59 7.63
CA MET A 34 -9.60 2.37 7.92
C MET A 34 -8.69 3.21 7.00
N ILE A 35 -9.00 3.29 5.70
CA ILE A 35 -8.23 4.13 4.76
C ILE A 35 -8.33 5.61 5.15
N GLU A 36 -9.51 6.09 5.50
CA GLU A 36 -9.68 7.49 5.94
C GLU A 36 -8.91 7.77 7.24
N ASP A 37 -9.00 6.88 8.23
CA ASP A 37 -8.26 7.00 9.49
C ASP A 37 -6.74 7.09 9.23
N VAL A 38 -6.20 6.26 8.32
CA VAL A 38 -4.78 6.30 7.91
C VAL A 38 -4.41 7.64 7.25
N ARG A 39 -5.32 8.23 6.47
CA ARG A 39 -5.09 9.48 5.75
C ARG A 39 -5.16 10.71 6.66
N GLU A 40 -6.03 10.68 7.65
CA GLU A 40 -6.19 11.77 8.63
C GLU A 40 -5.01 11.85 9.60
N GLU A 41 -4.32 10.74 9.83
CA GLU A 41 -3.18 10.64 10.75
C GLU A 41 -2.01 11.57 10.39
N LYS A 42 -1.57 12.38 11.37
CA LYS A 42 -0.45 13.31 11.26
C LYS A 42 0.47 13.21 12.49
N PRO A 43 1.80 12.99 12.31
CA PRO A 43 2.51 12.72 11.05
C PRO A 43 2.07 11.39 10.42
N LYS A 44 2.34 11.18 9.12
CA LYS A 44 1.90 9.99 8.37
C LYS A 44 2.06 8.70 9.18
N ALA A 45 1.02 7.86 9.22
CA ALA A 45 0.97 6.63 10.03
C ALA A 45 2.26 5.79 9.98
N LEU A 46 2.82 5.56 8.79
CA LEU A 46 4.04 4.77 8.58
C LEU A 46 5.30 5.30 9.28
N LEU A 47 5.30 6.56 9.72
CA LEU A 47 6.40 7.18 10.48
C LEU A 47 6.29 6.96 11.99
N ASN A 48 5.28 6.23 12.46
CA ASN A 48 5.15 5.94 13.88
C ASN A 48 6.33 5.09 14.37
N LYS A 49 7.02 5.59 15.41
CA LYS A 49 8.22 4.95 15.98
C LYS A 49 7.94 3.55 16.53
N SER A 50 6.75 3.31 17.07
CA SER A 50 6.35 2.01 17.62
C SER A 50 5.95 0.99 16.55
N ALA A 51 6.03 1.37 15.27
CA ALA A 51 5.59 0.56 14.15
C ALA A 51 4.13 0.09 14.26
N THR A 52 3.29 0.91 14.91
CA THR A 52 1.87 0.62 15.18
C THR A 52 1.04 1.88 14.94
N PHE A 53 -0.09 1.73 14.29
CA PHE A 53 -1.12 2.75 14.12
C PHE A 53 -2.47 2.17 14.56
N HIS A 54 -3.23 2.91 15.37
CA HIS A 54 -4.57 2.49 15.80
C HIS A 54 -5.60 3.27 14.99
N TYR A 55 -6.51 2.54 14.35
CA TYR A 55 -7.67 3.10 13.67
C TYR A 55 -8.94 2.82 14.47
N SER A 56 -10.06 3.41 14.08
CA SER A 56 -11.33 3.37 14.82
C SER A 56 -11.81 1.96 15.20
N LYS A 57 -11.41 0.93 14.42
CA LYS A 57 -11.89 -0.45 14.55
C LYS A 57 -10.77 -1.49 14.58
N GLY A 58 -9.55 -1.10 14.93
CA GLY A 58 -8.43 -2.03 15.06
C GLY A 58 -7.07 -1.34 15.08
N LYS A 59 -6.03 -2.07 14.68
CA LYS A 59 -4.69 -1.53 14.53
C LYS A 59 -3.98 -2.08 13.30
N ILE A 60 -3.03 -1.32 12.79
CA ILE A 60 -2.09 -1.71 11.75
C ILE A 60 -0.70 -1.73 12.39
N THR A 61 0.02 -2.83 12.26
CA THR A 61 1.39 -2.98 12.78
C THR A 61 2.34 -3.35 11.66
N TRP A 62 3.62 -3.05 11.80
CA TRP A 62 4.62 -3.49 10.84
C TRP A 62 5.91 -3.93 11.54
N THR A 63 6.66 -4.81 10.88
CA THR A 63 7.77 -5.53 11.55
C THR A 63 8.98 -4.66 11.89
N LYS A 64 9.14 -3.49 11.24
CA LYS A 64 10.29 -2.60 11.45
C LYS A 64 9.96 -1.15 11.11
N SER A 65 10.35 -0.20 11.97
CA SER A 65 10.14 1.23 11.75
C SER A 65 10.63 1.70 10.37
N ILE A 66 9.81 2.51 9.69
CA ILE A 66 10.14 3.08 8.38
C ILE A 66 10.56 4.53 8.60
N PHE A 67 11.79 4.86 8.22
CA PHE A 67 12.32 6.21 8.39
C PHE A 67 11.81 7.16 7.30
N LYS A 68 11.79 8.46 7.64
CA LYS A 68 11.33 9.54 6.74
C LYS A 68 12.02 9.50 5.38
N ASP A 69 13.33 9.28 5.35
CA ASP A 69 14.11 9.24 4.11
C ASP A 69 13.73 8.03 3.24
N THR A 70 13.51 6.86 3.86
CA THR A 70 13.01 5.67 3.16
C THR A 70 11.62 5.91 2.59
N LEU A 71 10.73 6.55 3.35
CA LEU A 71 9.37 6.87 2.91
C LEU A 71 9.35 7.92 1.78
N ALA A 72 10.28 8.88 1.79
CA ALA A 72 10.44 9.85 0.71
C ALA A 72 10.84 9.16 -0.60
N VAL A 73 11.87 8.29 -0.56
CA VAL A 73 12.29 7.51 -1.73
C VAL A 73 11.19 6.58 -2.23
N LEU A 74 10.40 5.98 -1.33
CA LEU A 74 9.25 5.15 -1.71
C LEU A 74 8.18 5.94 -2.46
N PHE A 75 7.92 7.18 -2.05
CA PHE A 75 6.94 8.04 -2.73
C PHE A 75 7.37 8.36 -4.17
N ASP A 76 8.65 8.68 -4.38
CA ASP A 76 9.21 8.92 -5.71
C ASP A 76 9.22 7.63 -6.55
N ALA A 77 9.51 6.48 -5.94
CA ALA A 77 9.44 5.17 -6.58
C ALA A 77 8.03 4.83 -7.08
N ILE A 78 6.99 5.07 -6.27
CA ILE A 78 5.58 4.86 -6.67
C ILE A 78 5.26 5.73 -7.90
N ARG A 79 5.64 7.00 -7.88
CA ARG A 79 5.41 7.93 -9.01
C ARG A 79 6.15 7.48 -10.27
N ASN A 80 7.37 6.97 -10.13
CA ASN A 80 8.13 6.44 -11.26
C ASN A 80 7.48 5.17 -11.83
N GLU A 81 7.08 4.25 -10.95
CA GLU A 81 6.37 3.02 -11.32
C GLU A 81 5.08 3.33 -12.09
N GLU A 82 4.26 4.29 -11.63
CA GLU A 82 3.03 4.66 -12.32
C GLU A 82 3.26 5.22 -13.73
N ARG A 83 4.41 5.87 -13.97
CA ARG A 83 4.76 6.44 -15.29
C ARG A 83 5.40 5.41 -16.22
N ASN A 84 6.26 4.55 -15.67
CA ASN A 84 7.16 3.72 -16.45
C ASN A 84 6.86 2.21 -16.39
N GLY A 85 6.04 1.78 -15.42
CA GLY A 85 5.62 0.40 -15.18
C GLY A 85 6.53 -0.42 -14.24
N ASP A 86 7.66 0.16 -13.80
CA ASP A 86 8.63 -0.48 -12.89
C ASP A 86 9.37 0.58 -12.07
N ILE A 87 9.69 0.27 -10.81
CA ILE A 87 10.35 1.20 -9.87
C ILE A 87 11.73 1.66 -10.35
N LEU A 88 12.50 0.79 -11.02
CA LEU A 88 13.88 1.05 -11.45
C LEU A 88 13.99 1.51 -12.91
N LYS A 89 12.93 1.41 -13.69
CA LYS A 89 12.95 1.80 -15.10
C LYS A 89 13.10 3.32 -15.25
N GLY A 90 14.11 3.72 -16.02
CA GLY A 90 14.36 5.12 -16.38
C GLY A 90 14.90 5.99 -15.24
N ILE A 91 15.30 5.40 -14.11
CA ILE A 91 15.79 6.18 -12.97
C ILE A 91 17.20 6.70 -13.22
N GLU A 92 17.47 7.92 -12.79
CA GLU A 92 18.80 8.53 -12.84
C GLU A 92 19.80 7.72 -12.01
N THR A 93 21.05 7.65 -12.47
CA THR A 93 22.13 6.93 -11.79
C THR A 93 22.31 7.37 -10.33
N LYS A 94 22.09 8.66 -10.04
CA LYS A 94 22.18 9.22 -8.68
C LYS A 94 21.11 8.66 -7.73
N LEU A 95 19.90 8.41 -8.24
CA LEU A 95 18.77 7.88 -7.46
C LEU A 95 18.81 6.35 -7.35
N TYR A 96 19.48 5.67 -8.28
CA TYR A 96 19.54 4.21 -8.34
C TYR A 96 19.95 3.55 -7.02
N LYS A 97 21.06 4.01 -6.40
CA LYS A 97 21.53 3.46 -5.13
C LYS A 97 20.54 3.67 -4.00
N ALA A 98 19.90 4.85 -3.94
CA ALA A 98 18.90 5.17 -2.93
C ALA A 98 17.65 4.29 -3.08
N THR A 99 17.13 4.15 -4.30
CA THR A 99 15.98 3.28 -4.61
C THR A 99 16.27 1.81 -4.29
N MET A 100 17.45 1.30 -4.66
CA MET A 100 17.86 -0.06 -4.29
C MET A 100 17.93 -0.27 -2.76
N ASN A 101 18.47 0.70 -2.02
CA ASN A 101 18.56 0.60 -0.57
C ASN A 101 17.19 0.67 0.10
N MET A 102 16.30 1.52 -0.42
CA MET A 102 14.89 1.53 -0.02
C MET A 102 14.25 0.16 -0.25
N MET A 103 14.41 -0.43 -1.43
CA MET A 103 13.86 -1.76 -1.73
C MET A 103 14.40 -2.84 -0.78
N ARG A 104 15.71 -2.86 -0.52
CA ARG A 104 16.30 -3.80 0.46
C ARG A 104 15.79 -3.59 1.87
N THR A 105 15.52 -2.35 2.25
CA THR A 105 15.01 -1.99 3.58
C THR A 105 13.56 -2.41 3.75
N LEU A 106 12.73 -2.25 2.71
CA LEU A 106 11.28 -2.56 2.76
C LEU A 106 10.96 -4.01 2.44
N LYS A 107 11.82 -4.74 1.72
CA LYS A 107 11.63 -6.16 1.39
C LYS A 107 11.28 -7.06 2.60
N PRO A 108 11.94 -6.94 3.77
CA PRO A 108 11.59 -7.75 4.95
C PRO A 108 10.43 -7.15 5.79
N VAL A 109 9.85 -6.02 5.37
CA VAL A 109 8.80 -5.34 6.13
C VAL A 109 7.44 -5.85 5.67
N SER A 110 6.75 -6.53 6.58
CA SER A 110 5.36 -6.95 6.38
C SER A 110 4.45 -6.07 7.24
N ILE A 111 3.30 -5.70 6.68
CA ILE A 111 2.25 -4.96 7.35
C ILE A 111 1.19 -5.97 7.80
N THR A 112 0.81 -5.94 9.08
CA THR A 112 -0.27 -6.73 9.64
C THR A 112 -1.43 -5.81 9.99
N ILE A 113 -2.61 -6.15 9.51
CA ILE A 113 -3.85 -5.46 9.83
C ILE A 113 -4.61 -6.34 10.81
N VAL A 114 -4.86 -5.81 12.00
CA VAL A 114 -5.51 -6.50 13.11
C VAL A 114 -6.84 -5.79 13.40
N PRO A 115 -7.96 -6.25 12.82
CA PRO A 115 -9.28 -5.75 13.18
C PRO A 115 -9.62 -6.10 14.62
N LYS A 116 -10.45 -5.26 15.26
CA LYS A 116 -11.03 -5.55 16.57
C LYS A 116 -11.98 -6.74 16.49
N ASP A 117 -12.81 -6.74 15.45
CA ASP A 117 -13.80 -7.77 15.15
C ASP A 117 -13.53 -8.23 13.70
N GLY A 118 -12.93 -9.41 13.52
CA GLY A 118 -12.56 -9.90 12.19
C GLY A 118 -11.37 -10.86 12.19
N THR A 119 -10.74 -11.02 11.03
CA THR A 119 -9.57 -11.88 10.84
C THR A 119 -8.35 -11.04 10.49
N GLU A 120 -7.25 -11.27 11.19
CA GLU A 120 -5.98 -10.62 10.84
C GLU A 120 -5.53 -11.01 9.43
N PHE A 121 -4.85 -10.08 8.76
CA PHE A 121 -4.21 -10.36 7.48
C PHE A 121 -2.94 -9.55 7.30
N TYR A 122 -2.14 -10.02 6.36
CA TYR A 122 -0.81 -9.54 6.09
C TYR A 122 -0.73 -9.02 4.65
N LEU A 123 0.06 -7.99 4.44
CA LEU A 123 0.43 -7.52 3.12
C LEU A 123 1.89 -7.08 3.12
N ASP A 124 2.55 -7.34 2.00
CA ASP A 124 3.90 -6.87 1.77
C ASP A 124 3.89 -5.48 1.12
N ILE A 125 4.95 -4.71 1.37
CA ILE A 125 5.10 -3.38 0.76
C ILE A 125 5.49 -3.50 -0.72
N LEU A 126 6.36 -4.46 -1.04
CA LEU A 126 6.87 -4.68 -2.38
C LEU A 126 6.26 -5.94 -2.98
N ASP A 127 5.85 -5.84 -4.24
CA ASP A 127 5.41 -6.95 -5.07
C ASP A 127 6.55 -7.39 -5.99
N THR A 128 6.99 -8.64 -5.81
CA THR A 128 8.03 -9.30 -6.61
C THR A 128 7.50 -10.55 -7.31
N SER A 129 6.18 -10.63 -7.53
CA SER A 129 5.54 -11.74 -8.24
C SER A 129 6.03 -11.88 -9.69
N GLU A 130 6.34 -10.76 -10.35
CA GLU A 130 6.94 -10.73 -11.69
C GLU A 130 8.48 -10.87 -11.62
N PRO A 131 9.09 -11.87 -12.29
CA PRO A 131 10.53 -12.00 -12.34
C PRO A 131 11.22 -10.74 -12.87
N LYS A 132 12.23 -10.26 -12.14
CA LYS A 132 13.06 -9.07 -12.48
C LYS A 132 12.31 -7.74 -12.50
N LYS A 133 11.04 -7.69 -12.12
CA LYS A 133 10.33 -6.43 -11.86
C LYS A 133 10.04 -6.32 -10.38
N THR A 134 10.06 -5.09 -9.88
CA THR A 134 9.58 -4.84 -8.53
C THR A 134 8.66 -3.66 -8.56
N LYS A 135 7.46 -3.88 -8.05
CA LYS A 135 6.42 -2.88 -7.91
C LYS A 135 6.14 -2.68 -6.43
N VAL A 136 5.50 -1.57 -6.09
CA VAL A 136 4.88 -1.42 -4.78
C VAL A 136 3.53 -2.13 -4.83
N SER A 137 3.25 -2.94 -3.81
CA SER A 137 1.99 -3.67 -3.67
C SER A 137 0.80 -2.73 -3.86
N LEU A 138 -0.19 -3.17 -4.64
CA LEU A 138 -1.37 -2.36 -4.87
C LEU A 138 -2.19 -2.16 -3.60
N MET A 139 -2.35 -3.19 -2.78
CA MET A 139 -3.05 -3.08 -1.50
C MET A 139 -2.34 -2.07 -0.59
N PHE A 140 -1.00 -2.11 -0.54
CA PHE A 140 -0.22 -1.12 0.22
C PHE A 140 -0.43 0.31 -0.30
N LYS A 141 -0.35 0.52 -1.62
CA LYS A 141 -0.63 1.83 -2.23
C LYS A 141 -2.06 2.30 -1.92
N THR A 142 -3.03 1.40 -1.98
CA THR A 142 -4.44 1.69 -1.73
C THR A 142 -4.66 2.19 -0.31
N ILE A 143 -4.04 1.56 0.69
CA ILE A 143 -4.21 1.91 2.10
C ILE A 143 -3.46 3.19 2.47
N PHE A 144 -2.22 3.37 1.98
CA PHE A 144 -1.33 4.41 2.50
C PHE A 144 -1.09 5.61 1.57
N PHE A 145 -1.41 5.50 0.28
CA PHE A 145 -1.01 6.50 -0.73
C PHE A 145 -2.15 7.01 -1.61
N TYR A 146 -3.12 6.15 -1.96
CA TYR A 146 -4.22 6.55 -2.82
C TYR A 146 -5.33 7.27 -2.04
N ASN A 147 -6.13 8.04 -2.77
CA ASN A 147 -7.36 8.60 -2.22
C ASN A 147 -8.35 7.45 -1.97
N VAL A 148 -9.13 7.53 -0.88
CA VAL A 148 -10.24 6.60 -0.60
C VAL A 148 -11.17 6.42 -1.80
N ASP A 149 -11.30 7.45 -2.66
CA ASP A 149 -12.14 7.41 -3.84
C ASP A 149 -11.70 6.29 -4.79
N PHE A 150 -10.41 5.97 -4.88
CA PHE A 150 -9.94 4.80 -5.63
C PHE A 150 -10.58 3.50 -5.10
N ALA A 151 -10.56 3.29 -3.79
CA ALA A 151 -11.15 2.11 -3.18
C ALA A 151 -12.68 2.09 -3.35
N LYS A 152 -13.35 3.26 -3.28
CA LYS A 152 -14.78 3.40 -3.56
C LYS A 152 -15.11 3.04 -5.01
N THR A 153 -14.33 3.50 -5.98
CA THR A 153 -14.53 3.15 -7.39
C THR A 153 -14.38 1.65 -7.61
N VAL A 154 -13.35 1.02 -7.05
CA VAL A 154 -13.14 -0.42 -7.21
C VAL A 154 -14.27 -1.24 -6.55
N LEU A 155 -14.63 -0.92 -5.31
CA LEU A 155 -15.54 -1.74 -4.50
C LEU A 155 -17.01 -1.45 -4.79
N LEU A 156 -17.36 -0.20 -5.08
CA LEU A 156 -18.73 0.28 -5.19
C LEU A 156 -19.10 0.72 -6.61
N GLY A 157 -18.14 0.82 -7.53
CA GLY A 157 -18.36 1.37 -8.88
C GLY A 157 -18.71 2.86 -8.88
N LYS A 158 -18.23 3.61 -7.89
CA LYS A 158 -18.56 5.03 -7.65
C LYS A 158 -17.36 5.96 -7.76
#